data_AF-A0A017RSS3-F1
#
_entry.id   AF-A0A017RSS3-F1
#
_cell.length_a   1.000
_cell.length_b   1.000
_cell.length_c   1.000
_cell.angle_alpha   90.00
_cell.angle_beta   90.00
_cell.angle_gamma   90.00
#
_symmetry.space_group_name_H-M   'P 1'
#
loop_
_entity.id
_entity.type
_entity.pdbx_description
1 polymer ?
#
loop_
_entity_poly.entity_id
_entity_poly.type
_entity_poly.pdbx_seq_one_letter_code
_entity_poly.pdbx_strand_id
1 'polypeptide(L)'
;MIRRIAAMFLLIFFTFSTITFAFNEDVYYNDIKVGLENMMSNSINVELNGDYISGGVLYKKGTSFVISILNGKVSFNNTLYDNISFTPVDNSSTMRLIVGIKRYNFKGQLDFVVKGDMILPINTINIEEYLNGVVGYEMSNSYPLEALKAQAVAARNYASLR
;
A
#
# COMPACT_ATOMS: atom_id res chain seq x y z
N MET A 1 56.83 -6.05 -20.97
CA MET A 1 55.61 -6.51 -21.66
C MET A 1 54.61 -7.21 -20.73
N ILE A 2 55.06 -8.02 -19.76
CA ILE A 2 54.24 -8.79 -18.79
C ILE A 2 53.30 -7.97 -17.88
N ARG A 3 53.67 -6.74 -17.49
CA ARG A 3 52.83 -5.89 -16.61
C ARG A 3 51.53 -5.38 -17.27
N ARG A 4 51.48 -5.29 -18.61
CA ARG A 4 50.28 -4.85 -19.34
C ARG A 4 49.25 -5.98 -19.53
N ILE A 5 49.71 -7.22 -19.61
CA ILE A 5 48.86 -8.42 -19.75
C ILE A 5 48.16 -8.75 -18.43
N ALA A 6 48.85 -8.57 -17.30
CA ALA A 6 48.27 -8.76 -15.96
C ALA A 6 47.13 -7.74 -15.67
N ALA A 7 47.28 -6.48 -16.11
CA ALA A 7 46.25 -5.47 -15.97
C ALA A 7 45.00 -5.77 -16.83
N MET A 8 45.18 -6.40 -18.00
CA MET A 8 44.08 -6.82 -18.87
C MET A 8 43.29 -8.00 -18.30
N PHE A 9 43.96 -8.95 -17.63
CA PHE A 9 43.30 -10.05 -16.92
C PHE A 9 42.53 -9.57 -15.67
N LEU A 10 43.04 -8.54 -14.98
CA LEU A 10 42.36 -7.95 -13.81
C LEU A 10 41.12 -7.13 -14.21
N LEU A 11 41.09 -6.59 -15.43
CA LEU A 11 39.92 -5.91 -16.02
C LEU A 11 38.83 -6.90 -16.46
N ILE A 12 39.21 -8.09 -16.93
CA ILE A 12 38.25 -9.14 -17.34
C ILE A 12 37.59 -9.81 -16.13
N PHE A 13 38.29 -9.89 -14.99
CA PHE A 13 37.70 -10.41 -13.74
C PHE A 13 36.62 -9.50 -13.14
N PHE A 14 36.63 -8.20 -13.46
CA PHE A 14 35.61 -7.25 -13.00
C PHE A 14 34.32 -7.27 -13.83
N THR A 15 34.33 -7.88 -15.02
CA THR A 15 33.13 -7.98 -15.89
C THR A 15 32.39 -9.31 -15.77
N PHE A 16 32.89 -10.27 -14.99
CA PHE A 16 32.33 -11.64 -14.91
C PHE A 16 31.76 -12.04 -13.54
N SER A 17 31.62 -11.11 -12.59
CA SER A 17 31.21 -11.42 -11.21
C SER A 17 29.72 -11.29 -10.90
N THR A 18 28.82 -11.26 -11.89
CA THR A 18 27.37 -11.29 -11.61
C THR A 18 26.64 -12.31 -12.47
N ILE A 19 26.86 -13.60 -12.21
CA ILE A 19 25.75 -14.55 -12.37
C ILE A 19 24.90 -14.38 -11.11
N THR A 20 23.98 -13.44 -11.15
CA THR A 20 22.95 -13.32 -10.13
C THR A 20 22.00 -14.50 -10.33
N PHE A 21 22.02 -15.46 -9.41
CA PHE A 21 20.96 -16.43 -9.30
C PHE A 21 19.70 -15.67 -8.85
N ALA A 22 18.79 -15.40 -9.79
CA ALA A 22 17.44 -15.02 -9.42
C ALA A 22 16.80 -16.25 -8.77
N PHE A 23 16.71 -16.25 -7.43
CA PHE A 23 15.80 -17.14 -6.74
C PHE A 23 14.39 -16.78 -7.23
N ASN A 24 13.81 -17.64 -8.08
CA ASN A 24 12.37 -17.63 -8.34
C ASN A 24 11.72 -18.26 -7.11
N GLU A 25 11.48 -17.45 -6.10
CA GLU A 25 10.50 -17.77 -5.07
C GLU A 25 9.16 -17.22 -5.57
N ASP A 26 8.20 -18.10 -5.81
CA ASP A 26 6.82 -17.80 -6.21
C ASP A 26 6.00 -17.10 -5.08
N VAL A 27 6.64 -16.20 -4.34
CA VAL A 27 6.05 -15.40 -3.23
C VAL A 27 5.76 -13.96 -3.71
N TYR A 28 5.44 -13.81 -5.00
CA TYR A 28 5.48 -12.50 -5.67
C TYR A 28 4.17 -11.69 -5.62
N TYR A 29 3.14 -12.17 -4.93
CA TYR A 29 1.83 -11.50 -4.85
C TYR A 29 1.27 -11.51 -3.42
N ASN A 30 1.98 -10.91 -2.48
CA ASN A 30 1.39 -10.61 -1.17
C ASN A 30 0.73 -9.25 -1.20
N ASP A 31 -0.57 -9.23 -0.84
CA ASP A 31 -1.21 -8.00 -0.43
C ASP A 31 -0.52 -7.50 0.85
N ILE A 32 -0.22 -6.21 0.87
CA ILE A 32 0.36 -5.56 2.03
C ILE A 32 -0.72 -4.87 2.85
N LYS A 33 -0.51 -4.78 4.16
CA LYS A 33 -1.38 -4.06 5.08
C LYS A 33 -0.68 -2.81 5.58
N VAL A 34 -1.23 -1.64 5.25
CA VAL A 34 -0.67 -0.34 5.63
C VAL A 34 -1.58 0.31 6.67
N GLY A 35 -1.10 0.42 7.91
CA GLY A 35 -1.78 1.17 8.96
C GLY A 35 -1.66 2.67 8.71
N LEU A 36 -2.80 3.34 8.51
CA LEU A 36 -2.86 4.78 8.20
C LEU A 36 -2.85 5.62 9.48
N GLU A 37 -1.76 5.57 10.24
CA GLU A 37 -1.66 6.20 11.56
C GLU A 37 -1.90 7.71 11.54
N ASN A 38 -1.43 8.40 10.49
CA ASN A 38 -1.65 9.84 10.30
C ASN A 38 -3.11 10.21 9.97
N MET A 39 -4.00 9.22 9.88
CA MET A 39 -5.43 9.35 9.57
C MET A 39 -6.30 8.78 10.68
N MET A 40 -5.71 8.46 11.83
CA MET A 40 -6.45 8.06 13.01
C MET A 40 -7.35 9.20 13.50
N SER A 41 -8.60 8.87 13.80
CA SER A 41 -9.60 9.85 14.26
C SER A 41 -10.75 9.14 14.99
N ASN A 42 -11.43 9.85 15.88
CA ASN A 42 -12.64 9.35 16.55
C ASN A 42 -13.83 9.23 15.58
N SER A 43 -13.77 9.95 14.46
CA SER A 43 -14.79 9.96 13.42
C SER A 43 -14.14 10.17 12.06
N ILE A 44 -14.49 9.33 11.09
CA ILE A 44 -13.99 9.36 9.72
C ILE A 44 -15.21 9.33 8.80
N ASN A 45 -15.33 10.35 7.94
CA ASN A 45 -16.33 10.31 6.88
C ASN A 45 -15.74 9.54 5.70
N VAL A 46 -16.54 8.65 5.12
CA VAL A 46 -16.15 7.77 4.03
C VAL A 46 -17.09 8.00 2.86
N GLU A 47 -16.52 8.15 1.67
CA GLU A 47 -17.27 8.27 0.42
C GLU A 47 -16.77 7.21 -0.58
N LEU A 48 -17.68 6.38 -1.09
CA LEU A 48 -17.35 5.31 -2.01
C LEU A 48 -17.36 5.80 -3.45
N ASN A 49 -16.21 5.73 -4.14
CA ASN A 49 -16.09 6.00 -5.57
C ASN A 49 -16.04 4.70 -6.40
N GLY A 50 -16.60 3.61 -5.86
CA GLY A 50 -16.74 2.31 -6.48
C GLY A 50 -17.70 1.45 -5.66
N ASP A 51 -17.93 0.22 -6.10
CA ASP A 51 -18.78 -0.73 -5.39
C ASP A 51 -17.94 -1.51 -4.38
N TYR A 52 -18.45 -1.65 -3.15
CA TYR A 52 -17.77 -2.35 -2.05
C TYR A 52 -18.71 -3.34 -1.37
N ILE A 53 -18.15 -4.43 -0.86
CA ILE A 53 -18.87 -5.41 -0.04
C ILE A 53 -18.37 -5.29 1.40
N SER A 54 -19.31 -5.24 2.35
CA SER A 54 -19.02 -5.35 3.78
C SER A 54 -20.05 -6.24 4.47
N GLY A 55 -19.60 -7.25 5.22
CA GLY A 55 -20.50 -8.18 5.91
C GLY A 55 -21.49 -8.92 5.01
N GLY A 56 -21.16 -9.11 3.73
CA GLY A 56 -22.03 -9.71 2.72
C GLY A 56 -23.04 -8.75 2.06
N VAL A 57 -23.05 -7.47 2.45
CA VAL A 57 -23.92 -6.43 1.87
C VAL A 57 -23.14 -5.63 0.84
N LEU A 58 -23.78 -5.36 -0.31
CA LEU A 58 -23.22 -4.54 -1.39
C LEU A 58 -23.55 -3.05 -1.18
N TYR A 59 -22.51 -2.23 -1.15
CA TYR A 59 -22.57 -0.78 -1.07
C TYR A 59 -22.17 -0.19 -2.42
N LYS A 60 -23.08 0.59 -3.01
CA LYS A 60 -22.89 1.15 -4.35
C LYS A 60 -22.03 2.41 -4.35
N LYS A 61 -21.37 2.67 -5.47
CA LYS A 61 -20.72 3.95 -5.77
C LYS A 61 -21.64 5.14 -5.44
N GLY A 62 -21.07 6.15 -4.78
CA GLY A 62 -21.78 7.35 -4.32
C GLY A 62 -22.28 7.25 -2.89
N THR A 63 -22.25 6.07 -2.26
CA THR A 63 -22.62 5.92 -0.85
C THR A 63 -21.61 6.67 0.03
N SER A 64 -22.13 7.44 0.98
CA SER A 64 -21.33 8.16 1.98
C SER A 64 -21.83 7.82 3.38
N PHE A 65 -20.91 7.58 4.31
CA PHE A 65 -21.25 7.20 5.68
C PHE A 65 -20.14 7.63 6.65
N VAL A 66 -20.44 7.54 7.95
CA VAL A 66 -19.51 7.89 9.01
C VAL A 66 -19.14 6.62 9.77
N ILE A 67 -17.84 6.42 9.97
CA ILE A 67 -17.30 5.45 10.89
C ILE A 67 -16.81 6.22 12.12
N SER A 68 -17.31 5.85 13.29
CA SER A 68 -16.91 6.50 14.54
C SER A 68 -16.59 5.47 15.62
N ILE A 69 -15.94 5.92 16.69
CA ILE A 69 -15.75 5.10 17.89
C ILE A 69 -16.92 5.32 18.86
N LEU A 70 -17.45 4.23 19.40
CA LEU A 70 -18.45 4.26 20.47
C LEU A 70 -18.23 3.06 21.39
N ASN A 71 -18.13 3.30 22.70
CA ASN A 71 -17.88 2.27 23.72
C ASN A 71 -16.66 1.38 23.43
N GLY A 72 -15.59 1.96 22.89
CA GLY A 72 -14.37 1.22 22.52
C GLY A 72 -14.53 0.29 21.31
N LYS A 73 -15.63 0.41 20.56
CA LYS A 73 -15.93 -0.36 19.35
C LYS A 73 -16.12 0.56 18.14
N VAL A 74 -16.02 -0.01 16.95
CA VAL A 74 -16.33 0.68 15.70
C VAL A 74 -17.86 0.76 15.54
N SER A 75 -18.38 1.97 15.47
CA SER A 75 -19.79 2.24 15.20
C SER A 75 -19.99 2.52 13.71
N PHE A 76 -20.84 1.73 13.06
CA PHE A 76 -21.25 1.88 11.68
C PHE A 76 -22.74 1.53 11.54
N ASN A 77 -23.53 2.34 10.84
CA ASN A 77 -24.98 2.14 10.67
C ASN A 77 -25.71 1.79 11.98
N ASN A 78 -25.42 2.54 13.06
CA ASN A 78 -25.99 2.34 14.40
C ASN A 78 -25.71 0.97 15.05
N THR A 79 -24.76 0.20 14.50
CA THR A 79 -24.34 -1.09 15.03
C THR A 79 -22.86 -1.02 15.45
N LEU A 80 -22.52 -1.72 16.54
CA LEU A 80 -21.15 -1.79 17.07
C LEU A 80 -20.44 -3.05 16.57
N TYR A 81 -19.23 -2.88 16.07
CA TYR A 81 -18.36 -3.91 15.53
C TYR A 81 -16.99 -3.85 16.21
N ASP A 82 -16.31 -5.00 16.37
CA ASP A 82 -14.91 -5.01 16.81
C ASP A 82 -14.00 -4.48 15.70
N ASN A 83 -14.30 -4.85 14.46
CA ASN A 83 -13.70 -4.30 13.25
C ASN A 83 -14.73 -4.35 12.11
N ILE A 84 -14.57 -3.46 11.12
CA ILE A 84 -15.34 -3.51 9.88
C ILE A 84 -14.40 -3.49 8.68
N SER A 85 -14.73 -4.28 7.67
CA SER A 85 -13.94 -4.44 6.46
C SER A 85 -14.76 -4.09 5.23
N PHE A 86 -14.18 -3.33 4.31
CA PHE A 86 -14.77 -3.01 3.02
C PHE A 86 -13.86 -3.51 1.91
N THR A 87 -14.31 -4.54 1.20
CA THR A 87 -13.59 -5.12 0.05
C THR A 87 -14.17 -4.58 -1.25
N PRO A 88 -13.35 -4.03 -2.16
CA PRO A 88 -13.83 -3.52 -3.44
C PRO A 88 -14.33 -4.68 -4.33
N VAL A 89 -15.36 -4.42 -5.13
CA VAL A 89 -15.85 -5.38 -6.14
C VAL A 89 -14.95 -5.39 -7.37
N ASP A 90 -14.46 -4.20 -7.75
CA ASP A 90 -13.59 -3.99 -8.92
C ASP A 90 -12.29 -3.29 -8.54
N ASN A 91 -11.19 -3.60 -9.24
CA ASN A 91 -9.87 -2.98 -9.01
C ASN A 91 -9.82 -1.46 -9.29
N SER A 92 -10.79 -0.92 -10.02
CA SER A 92 -10.92 0.52 -10.27
C SER A 92 -11.60 1.27 -9.11
N SER A 93 -12.17 0.55 -8.16
CA SER A 93 -12.89 1.12 -7.02
C SER A 93 -11.92 1.85 -6.11
N THR A 94 -12.30 3.07 -5.73
CA THR A 94 -11.56 3.86 -4.74
C THR A 94 -12.47 4.27 -3.60
N MET A 95 -11.92 4.38 -2.40
CA MET A 95 -12.60 4.85 -1.22
C MET A 95 -11.95 6.14 -0.76
N ARG A 96 -12.75 7.18 -0.57
CA ARG A 96 -12.29 8.47 -0.07
C ARG A 96 -12.50 8.55 1.44
N LEU A 97 -11.43 8.74 2.19
CA LEU A 97 -11.47 9.03 3.62
C LEU A 97 -11.34 10.55 3.83
N ILE A 98 -12.23 11.11 4.64
CA ILE A 98 -12.23 12.52 5.01
C ILE A 98 -12.04 12.62 6.52
N VAL A 99 -10.89 13.15 6.91
CA VAL A 99 -10.47 13.33 8.30
C VAL A 99 -10.22 14.81 8.53
N GLY A 100 -11.12 15.46 9.28
CA GLY A 100 -11.15 16.92 9.40
C GLY A 100 -11.36 17.58 8.03
N ILE A 101 -10.40 18.40 7.60
CA ILE A 101 -10.42 19.07 6.30
C ILE A 101 -9.67 18.31 5.19
N LYS A 102 -8.94 17.26 5.54
CA LYS A 102 -8.08 16.52 4.60
C LYS A 102 -8.85 15.39 3.94
N ARG A 103 -8.55 15.13 2.67
CA ARG A 103 -9.19 14.09 1.85
C ARG A 103 -8.11 13.17 1.29
N TYR A 104 -8.31 11.88 1.44
CA TYR A 104 -7.38 10.84 1.02
C TYR A 104 -8.14 9.78 0.21
N ASN A 105 -7.60 9.37 -0.94
CA ASN A 105 -8.20 8.33 -1.77
C ASN A 105 -7.34 7.07 -1.69
N PHE A 106 -7.97 5.94 -1.44
CA PHE A 106 -7.33 4.63 -1.38
C PHE A 106 -7.96 3.67 -2.38
N LYS A 107 -7.14 2.73 -2.82
CA LYS A 107 -7.56 1.54 -3.58
C LYS A 107 -7.50 0.32 -2.67
N GLY A 108 -8.08 -0.78 -3.11
CA GLY A 108 -8.04 -2.03 -2.37
C GLY A 108 -9.01 -2.04 -1.20
N GLN A 109 -8.78 -2.99 -0.28
CA GLN A 109 -9.61 -3.18 0.90
C GLN A 109 -9.23 -2.18 1.99
N LEU A 110 -10.24 -1.71 2.73
CA LEU A 110 -10.04 -0.89 3.93
C LEU A 110 -10.71 -1.55 5.12
N ASP A 111 -9.91 -1.80 6.13
CA ASP A 111 -10.37 -2.26 7.44
C ASP A 111 -10.32 -1.09 8.42
N PHE A 112 -11.31 -0.99 9.29
CA PHE A 112 -11.35 0.00 10.35
C PHE A 112 -11.37 -0.74 11.68
N VAL A 113 -10.37 -0.45 12.52
CA VAL A 113 -10.20 -1.06 13.84
C VAL A 113 -10.04 0.02 14.89
N VAL A 114 -10.38 -0.28 16.14
CA VAL A 114 -10.09 0.62 17.25
C VAL A 114 -8.65 0.44 17.71
N LYS A 115 -7.91 1.55 17.84
CA LYS A 115 -6.57 1.59 18.45
C LYS A 115 -6.53 2.72 19.48
N GLY A 116 -6.59 2.36 20.77
CA GLY A 116 -6.82 3.33 21.84
C GLY A 116 -8.23 3.93 21.74
N ASP A 117 -8.33 5.25 21.76
CA ASP A 117 -9.61 5.98 21.66
C ASP A 117 -9.93 6.47 20.24
N MET A 118 -9.23 5.94 19.22
CA MET A 118 -9.40 6.36 17.82
C MET A 118 -9.63 5.17 16.89
N ILE A 119 -10.22 5.45 15.73
CA ILE A 119 -10.29 4.52 14.61
C ILE A 119 -8.96 4.58 13.85
N LEU A 120 -8.33 3.43 13.64
CA LEU A 120 -7.22 3.23 12.73
C LEU A 120 -7.73 2.59 11.43
N PRO A 121 -7.67 3.30 10.31
CA PRO A 121 -7.83 2.69 8.99
C PRO A 121 -6.59 1.85 8.64
N ILE A 122 -6.81 0.66 8.12
CA ILE A 122 -5.78 -0.24 7.61
C ILE A 122 -6.12 -0.51 6.15
N ASN A 123 -5.25 -0.10 5.24
CA ASN A 123 -5.43 -0.33 3.81
C ASN A 123 -4.71 -1.61 3.41
N THR A 124 -5.45 -2.59 2.90
CA THR A 124 -4.91 -3.81 2.29
C THR A 124 -4.92 -3.65 0.77
N ILE A 125 -3.74 -3.69 0.14
CA ILE A 125 -3.57 -3.42 -1.29
C ILE A 125 -2.48 -4.30 -1.88
N ASN A 126 -2.57 -4.59 -3.18
CA ASN A 126 -1.51 -5.28 -3.89
C ASN A 126 -0.19 -4.50 -3.86
N ILE A 127 0.93 -5.21 -3.65
CA ILE A 127 2.26 -4.60 -3.56
C ILE A 127 2.62 -3.75 -4.79
N GLU A 128 2.25 -4.15 -6.01
CA GLU A 128 2.58 -3.37 -7.21
C GLU A 128 1.81 -2.04 -7.24
N GLU A 129 0.55 -2.05 -6.82
CA GLU A 129 -0.23 -0.82 -6.71
C GLU A 129 0.31 0.11 -5.62
N TYR A 130 0.77 -0.45 -4.50
CA TYR A 130 1.45 0.33 -3.46
C TYR A 130 2.74 0.97 -3.97
N LEU A 131 3.60 0.20 -4.66
CA LEU A 131 4.86 0.70 -5.19
C LEU A 131 4.66 1.81 -6.22
N ASN A 132 3.61 1.71 -7.05
CA ASN A 132 3.24 2.79 -7.96
C ASN A 132 2.95 4.11 -7.21
N GLY A 133 2.31 4.02 -6.05
CA GLY A 133 2.07 5.18 -5.18
C GLY A 133 3.35 5.72 -4.54
N VAL A 134 4.15 4.84 -3.92
CA VAL A 134 5.38 5.23 -3.20
C VAL A 134 6.42 5.81 -4.14
N VAL A 135 6.76 5.10 -5.22
CA VAL A 135 7.81 5.54 -6.15
C VAL A 135 7.41 6.85 -6.82
N GLY A 136 6.14 6.99 -7.24
CA GLY A 136 5.65 8.23 -7.83
C GLY A 136 5.56 9.41 -6.86
N TYR A 137 5.40 9.15 -5.56
CA TYR A 137 5.40 10.19 -4.54
C TYR A 137 6.82 10.65 -4.18
N GLU A 138 7.78 9.73 -4.11
CA GLU A 138 9.15 10.02 -3.68
C GLU A 138 10.07 10.47 -4.82
N MET A 139 9.79 10.04 -6.06
CA MET A 139 10.62 10.36 -7.22
C MET A 139 9.79 10.95 -8.37
N SER A 140 10.32 12.01 -8.98
CA SER A 140 9.75 12.56 -10.21
C SER A 140 9.93 11.60 -11.38
N ASN A 141 8.94 11.53 -12.26
CA ASN A 141 9.01 10.77 -13.52
C ASN A 141 10.15 11.23 -14.47
N SER A 142 10.76 12.39 -14.22
CA SER A 142 11.91 12.90 -14.98
C SER A 142 13.25 12.26 -14.60
N TYR A 143 13.29 11.42 -13.55
CA TYR A 143 14.51 10.72 -13.16
C TYR A 143 14.88 9.62 -14.17
N PRO A 144 16.17 9.23 -14.24
CA PRO A 144 16.58 8.10 -15.07
C PRO A 144 15.80 6.82 -14.73
N LEU A 145 15.43 6.06 -15.75
CA LEU A 145 14.64 4.83 -15.60
C LEU A 145 15.28 3.85 -14.59
N GLU A 146 16.61 3.72 -14.62
CA GLU A 146 17.33 2.83 -13.70
C GLU A 146 17.25 3.30 -12.24
N ALA A 147 17.13 4.61 -12.01
CA ALA A 147 16.92 5.15 -10.66
C ALA A 147 15.51 4.83 -10.13
N LEU A 148 14.50 4.93 -11.00
CA LEU A 148 13.11 4.53 -10.66
C LEU A 148 13.02 3.03 -10.35
N LYS A 149 13.71 2.18 -11.11
CA LYS A 149 13.80 0.73 -10.84
C LYS A 149 14.48 0.45 -9.50
N ALA A 150 15.61 1.11 -9.22
CA ALA A 150 16.32 0.95 -7.95
C ALA A 150 15.43 1.33 -6.75
N GLN A 151 14.68 2.43 -6.86
CA GLN A 151 13.74 2.85 -5.82
C GLN A 151 12.59 1.86 -5.64
N ALA A 152 12.03 1.34 -6.74
CA ALA A 152 10.97 0.33 -6.65
C ALA A 152 11.43 -0.94 -5.93
N VAL A 153 12.68 -1.38 -6.15
CA VAL A 153 13.27 -2.52 -5.43
C VAL A 153 13.47 -2.18 -3.94
N ALA A 154 13.99 -0.99 -3.63
CA ALA A 154 14.19 -0.54 -2.26
C ALA A 154 12.87 -0.44 -1.48
N ALA A 155 11.85 0.19 -2.08
CA ALA A 155 10.52 0.35 -1.50
C ALA A 155 9.82 -1.01 -1.29
N ARG A 156 9.99 -1.96 -2.23
CA ARG A 156 9.46 -3.32 -2.09
C ARG A 156 10.08 -4.03 -0.89
N ASN A 157 11.39 -3.98 -0.77
CA ASN A 157 12.10 -4.60 0.34
C ASN A 157 11.62 -4.03 1.69
N TYR A 158 11.50 -2.70 1.76
CA TYR A 158 10.96 -2.05 2.96
C TYR A 158 9.53 -2.52 3.30
N ALA A 159 8.65 -2.62 2.30
CA ALA A 159 7.28 -3.07 2.50
C ALA A 159 7.18 -4.55 2.91
N SER A 160 8.05 -5.41 2.38
CA SER A 160 8.05 -6.85 2.69
C SER A 160 8.65 -7.18 4.07
N LEU A 161 9.48 -6.30 4.63
CA LEU A 161 10.12 -6.50 5.93
C LEU A 161 9.24 -6.13 7.14
N ARG A 162 8.06 -5.53 6.93
CA ARG A 162 7.28 -4.88 7.98
C ARG A 162 5.86 -5.42 8.08
#